data_AF-A0A1W1BG27-F1
#
_entry.id   AF-A0A1W1BG27-F1
#
_cell.length_a   1.000
_cell.length_b   1.000
_cell.length_c   1.000
_cell.angle_alpha   90.00
_cell.angle_beta   90.00
_cell.angle_gamma   90.00
#
_symmetry.space_group_name_H-M   'P 1'
#
loop_
_entity.id
_entity.type
_entity.pdbx_description
1 polymer ?
#
loop_
_entity_poly.entity_id
_entity_poly.type
_entity_poly.pdbx_seq_one_letter_code
_entity_poly.pdbx_strand_id
1 'polypeptide(L)'
;MNLKRGAFTLLEVLISIALLSLVLLALYSSLSMLRSSNHQLFEHLKKAEVEKKVTETLFLDIAGSEGKIDIKRDEFSRLCIEHSVNSLYGLSSAKICWIVSKDKKNLLRTEGNSYKLPIESEQKVAVDMVMDNMEVFQVYYNKISVLVVLKQVGKEPVSFIVQGINEPIKIKKKKIKKKRRNKSRKPPSRKPPITKPPSSK
;
A
#
# COMPACT_ATOMS: atom_id res chain seq x y z
N MET A 1 44.37 -37.19 63.99
CA MET A 1 44.80 -35.86 63.51
C MET A 1 43.58 -34.94 63.51
N ASN A 2 43.49 -34.03 64.49
CA ASN A 2 42.40 -33.07 64.56
C ASN A 2 42.70 -31.90 63.62
N LEU A 3 41.96 -31.80 62.52
CA LEU A 3 41.96 -30.63 61.64
C LEU A 3 41.35 -29.45 62.41
N LYS A 4 42.18 -28.46 62.77
CA LYS A 4 41.70 -27.18 63.28
C LYS A 4 40.82 -26.53 62.21
N ARG A 5 39.50 -26.51 62.42
CA ARG A 5 38.59 -25.71 61.61
C ARG A 5 38.78 -24.25 62.02
N GLY A 6 39.34 -23.43 61.14
CA GLY A 6 39.38 -21.98 61.34
C GLY A 6 37.95 -21.43 61.28
N ALA A 7 37.47 -20.86 62.38
CA ALA A 7 36.22 -20.12 62.39
C ALA A 7 36.47 -18.73 61.81
N PHE A 8 35.57 -18.24 60.95
CA PHE A 8 35.62 -16.88 60.44
C PHE A 8 35.50 -15.88 61.59
N THR A 9 36.29 -14.82 61.52
CA THR A 9 36.18 -13.72 62.48
C THR A 9 34.95 -12.87 62.16
N LEU A 10 34.34 -12.30 63.20
CA LEU A 10 33.17 -11.41 63.02
C LEU A 10 33.49 -10.21 62.11
N LEU A 11 34.76 -9.77 62.11
CA LEU A 11 35.25 -8.71 61.24
C LEU A 11 35.23 -9.11 59.75
N GLU A 12 35.69 -10.32 59.40
CA GLU A 12 35.66 -10.82 58.02
C GLU A 12 34.23 -10.95 57.48
N VAL A 13 33.29 -11.38 58.33
CA VAL A 13 31.87 -11.46 57.96
C VAL A 13 31.32 -10.07 57.65
N LEU A 14 31.65 -9.06 58.47
CA LEU A 14 31.18 -7.69 58.29
C LEU A 14 31.75 -7.06 57.02
N ILE A 15 33.05 -7.26 56.75
CA ILE A 15 33.69 -6.83 55.49
C ILE A 15 33.04 -7.52 54.29
N SER A 16 32.74 -8.82 54.38
CA SER A 16 32.10 -9.58 53.30
C SER A 16 30.70 -9.06 52.98
N ILE A 17 29.91 -8.72 54.00
CA ILE A 17 28.56 -8.14 53.81
C ILE A 17 28.64 -6.75 53.17
N ALA A 18 29.59 -5.91 53.59
CA ALA A 18 29.80 -4.59 53.02
C ALA A 18 30.20 -4.68 51.53
N LEU A 19 31.15 -5.57 51.20
CA LEU A 19 31.57 -5.81 49.82
C LEU A 19 30.42 -6.38 48.97
N LEU A 20 29.68 -7.35 49.51
CA LEU A 20 28.52 -7.93 48.82
C LEU A 20 27.46 -6.88 48.52
N SER A 21 27.19 -5.98 49.47
CA SER A 21 26.22 -4.89 49.28
C SER A 21 26.63 -3.94 48.17
N LEU A 22 27.92 -3.60 48.07
CA LEU A 22 28.46 -2.77 46.99
C LEU A 22 28.31 -3.46 45.63
N VAL A 23 28.65 -4.75 45.55
CA VAL A 23 28.48 -5.55 44.31
C VAL A 23 27.01 -5.63 43.90
N LEU A 24 26.10 -5.85 44.84
CA LEU A 24 24.66 -5.93 44.56
C LEU A 24 24.11 -4.62 43.99
N LEU A 25 24.56 -3.46 44.50
CA LEU A 25 24.17 -2.16 43.95
C LEU A 25 24.65 -1.99 42.49
N ALA A 26 25.90 -2.34 42.20
CA ALA A 26 26.44 -2.29 40.85
C ALA A 26 25.70 -3.24 39.88
N LEU A 27 25.36 -4.44 40.35
CA LEU A 27 24.59 -5.41 39.56
C LEU A 27 23.16 -4.93 39.30
N TYR A 28 22.50 -4.34 40.28
CA TYR A 28 21.15 -3.79 40.11
C TYR A 28 21.14 -2.65 39.08
N SER A 29 22.12 -1.75 39.15
CA SER A 29 22.28 -0.69 38.15
C SER A 29 22.58 -1.24 36.76
N SER A 30 23.41 -2.28 36.65
CA SER A 30 23.73 -2.91 35.37
C SER A 30 22.48 -3.57 34.77
N LEU A 31 21.68 -4.24 35.59
CA LEU A 31 20.44 -4.87 35.16
C LEU A 31 19.39 -3.84 34.70
N SER A 32 19.26 -2.71 35.41
CA SER A 32 18.33 -1.66 35.01
C SER A 32 18.73 -1.01 33.68
N MET A 33 20.03 -0.76 33.49
CA MET A 33 20.58 -0.26 32.23
C MET A 33 20.35 -1.24 31.08
N LEU A 34 20.63 -2.54 31.27
CA LEU A 34 20.38 -3.57 30.26
C LEU A 34 18.91 -3.65 29.86
N ARG A 35 17.99 -3.59 30.84
CA ARG A 35 16.55 -3.58 30.56
C ARG A 35 16.14 -2.35 29.76
N SER A 36 16.65 -1.17 30.11
CA SER A 36 16.37 0.07 29.39
C SER A 36 16.90 0.02 27.95
N SER A 37 18.14 -0.41 27.74
CA SER A 37 18.74 -0.56 26.42
C SER A 37 17.96 -1.54 25.54
N ASN A 38 17.58 -2.70 26.08
CA ASN A 38 16.79 -3.68 25.35
C ASN A 38 15.42 -3.14 24.97
N HIS A 39 14.78 -2.38 25.85
CA HIS A 39 13.50 -1.74 25.55
C HIS A 39 13.64 -0.72 24.41
N GLN A 40 14.68 0.12 24.43
CA GLN A 40 14.94 1.08 23.36
C GLN A 40 15.20 0.39 22.03
N LEU A 41 16.05 -0.64 22.01
CA LEU A 41 16.31 -1.47 20.82
C LEU A 41 15.03 -2.07 20.26
N PHE A 42 14.17 -2.62 21.11
CA PHE A 42 12.90 -3.19 20.70
C PHE A 42 11.98 -2.14 20.06
N GLU A 43 11.87 -0.95 20.63
CA GLU A 43 11.09 0.15 20.06
C GLU A 43 11.64 0.63 18.70
N HIS A 44 12.97 0.64 18.53
CA HIS A 44 13.59 0.93 17.23
C HIS A 44 13.25 -0.13 16.19
N LEU A 45 13.33 -1.41 16.55
CA LEU A 45 13.00 -2.53 15.66
C LEU A 45 11.52 -2.49 15.25
N LYS A 46 10.62 -2.23 16.20
CA LYS A 46 9.18 -2.12 15.94
C LYS A 46 8.87 -0.98 14.95
N LYS A 47 9.54 0.16 15.07
CA LYS A 47 9.39 1.28 14.12
C LYS A 47 9.90 0.92 12.73
N ALA A 48 11.08 0.31 12.65
CA ALA A 48 11.67 -0.14 11.39
C ALA A 48 10.80 -1.20 10.68
N GLU A 49 10.17 -2.10 11.43
CA GLU A 49 9.23 -3.09 10.89
C GLU A 49 8.01 -2.42 10.23
N VAL A 50 7.45 -1.39 10.88
CA VAL A 50 6.34 -0.62 10.30
C VAL A 50 6.76 0.06 9.00
N GLU A 51 7.91 0.73 8.98
CA GLU A 51 8.44 1.39 7.77
C GLU A 51 8.67 0.41 6.63
N LYS A 52 9.25 -0.76 6.94
CA LYS A 52 9.45 -1.84 5.99
C LYS A 52 8.12 -2.30 5.40
N LYS A 53 7.14 -2.58 6.26
CA LYS A 53 5.81 -3.03 5.82
C LYS A 53 5.13 -2.00 4.92
N VAL A 54 5.24 -0.71 5.22
CA VAL A 54 4.66 0.35 4.40
C VAL A 54 5.36 0.44 3.05
N THR A 55 6.68 0.35 3.03
CA THR A 55 7.49 0.36 1.80
C THR A 55 7.17 -0.84 0.91
N GLU A 56 7.09 -2.04 1.48
CA GLU A 56 6.69 -3.27 0.78
C GLU A 56 5.27 -3.17 0.24
N THR A 57 4.33 -2.66 1.03
CA THR A 57 2.93 -2.50 0.60
C THR A 57 2.83 -1.52 -0.57
N LEU A 58 3.52 -0.38 -0.50
CA LEU A 58 3.54 0.58 -1.60
C LEU A 58 4.23 0.01 -2.85
N PHE A 59 5.32 -0.73 -2.67
CA PHE A 59 5.98 -1.44 -3.76
C PHE A 59 5.03 -2.42 -4.45
N LEU A 60 4.31 -3.24 -3.68
CA LEU A 60 3.34 -4.21 -4.20
C LEU A 60 2.13 -3.54 -4.84
N ASP A 61 1.65 -2.43 -4.28
CA ASP A 61 0.55 -1.64 -4.86
C ASP A 61 0.92 -1.15 -6.27
N ILE A 62 2.15 -0.69 -6.45
CA ILE A 62 2.66 -0.20 -7.74
C ILE A 62 2.96 -1.38 -8.68
N ALA A 63 3.63 -2.43 -8.20
CA ALA A 63 4.02 -3.59 -9.01
C ALA A 63 2.80 -4.39 -9.49
N GLY A 64 1.76 -4.48 -8.65
CA GLY A 64 0.48 -5.10 -8.97
C GLY A 64 -0.48 -4.18 -9.76
N SER A 65 -0.02 -3.02 -10.23
CA SER A 65 -0.86 -2.09 -10.97
C SER A 65 -0.94 -2.44 -12.46
N GLU A 66 -2.11 -2.18 -13.07
CA GLU A 66 -2.30 -2.27 -14.52
C GLU A 66 -1.77 -1.04 -15.29
N GLY A 67 -0.83 -0.29 -14.69
CA GLY A 67 -0.16 0.85 -15.33
C GLY A 67 -0.94 2.16 -15.42
N LYS A 68 -2.22 2.20 -15.03
CA LYS A 68 -2.96 3.47 -14.87
C LYS A 68 -2.62 4.13 -13.54
N ILE A 69 -1.56 4.94 -13.57
CA ILE A 69 -1.06 5.68 -12.41
C ILE A 69 -1.27 7.19 -12.63
N ASP A 70 -2.06 7.82 -11.76
CA ASP A 70 -2.24 9.27 -11.72
C ASP A 70 -1.35 9.87 -10.62
N ILE A 71 -0.47 10.80 -10.99
CA ILE A 71 0.42 11.50 -10.07
C ILE A 71 0.10 12.98 -10.10
N LYS A 72 -0.37 13.52 -8.97
CA LYS A 72 -0.57 14.97 -8.79
C LYS A 72 0.56 15.54 -7.95
N ARG A 73 1.30 16.49 -8.52
CA ARG A 73 2.44 17.15 -7.86
C ARG A 73 2.01 18.52 -7.36
N ASP A 74 1.46 18.53 -6.14
CA ASP A 74 1.22 19.76 -5.39
C ASP A 74 2.43 19.95 -4.42
N GLU A 75 2.19 20.31 -3.15
CA GLU A 75 3.23 20.34 -2.10
C GLU A 75 3.77 18.96 -1.75
N PHE A 76 2.89 17.96 -1.72
CA PHE A 76 3.23 16.53 -1.63
C PHE A 76 2.68 15.83 -2.87
N SER A 77 3.44 14.85 -3.39
CA SER A 77 2.93 14.05 -4.50
C SER A 77 1.75 13.21 -4.03
N ARG A 78 0.69 13.13 -4.82
CA ARG A 78 -0.39 12.15 -4.61
C ARG A 78 -0.23 11.09 -5.68
N LEU A 79 -0.30 9.84 -5.26
CA LEU A 79 -0.20 8.69 -6.15
C LEU A 79 -1.51 7.94 -6.11
N CYS A 80 -2.24 7.89 -7.22
CA CYS A 80 -3.46 7.10 -7.35
C CYS A 80 -3.27 6.02 -8.41
N ILE A 81 -3.64 4.80 -8.04
CA ILE A 81 -3.58 3.60 -8.86
C ILE A 81 -5.01 3.14 -9.06
N GLU A 82 -5.52 3.18 -10.29
CA GLU A 82 -6.94 2.86 -10.55
C GLU A 82 -7.25 1.37 -10.43
N HIS A 83 -6.31 0.51 -10.80
CA HIS A 83 -6.46 -0.94 -10.74
C HIS A 83 -5.18 -1.57 -10.17
N SER A 84 -5.27 -2.04 -8.93
CA SER A 84 -4.26 -2.86 -8.28
C SER A 84 -4.86 -4.17 -7.81
N VAL A 85 -4.05 -5.24 -7.90
CA VAL A 85 -4.38 -6.56 -7.32
C VAL A 85 -4.00 -6.67 -5.84
N ASN A 86 -3.25 -5.70 -5.30
CA ASN A 86 -2.78 -5.71 -3.91
C ASN A 86 -3.79 -5.04 -2.96
N SER A 87 -4.96 -5.66 -2.80
CA SER A 87 -5.98 -5.20 -1.85
C SER A 87 -5.71 -5.71 -0.44
N LEU A 88 -5.75 -4.83 0.56
CA LEU A 88 -5.70 -5.22 1.98
C LEU A 88 -7.07 -5.66 2.51
N TYR A 89 -8.15 -5.32 1.80
CA TYR A 89 -9.53 -5.56 2.21
C TYR A 89 -10.28 -6.57 1.34
N GLY A 90 -9.56 -7.36 0.54
CA GLY A 90 -10.14 -8.47 -0.24
C GLY A 90 -10.91 -8.05 -1.50
N LEU A 91 -10.62 -6.87 -2.06
CA LEU A 91 -11.13 -6.41 -3.35
C LEU A 91 -10.36 -7.08 -4.49
N SER A 92 -11.08 -7.55 -5.52
CA SER A 92 -10.47 -8.17 -6.71
C SER A 92 -9.74 -7.18 -7.62
N SER A 93 -10.16 -5.92 -7.59
CA SER A 93 -9.49 -4.80 -8.26
C SER A 93 -9.75 -3.55 -7.43
N ALA A 94 -8.71 -3.07 -6.75
CA ALA A 94 -8.82 -1.91 -5.88
C ALA A 94 -8.25 -0.66 -6.56
N LYS A 95 -8.95 0.46 -6.36
CA LYS A 95 -8.39 1.79 -6.51
C LYS A 95 -7.66 2.15 -5.21
N ILE A 96 -6.37 2.43 -5.31
CA ILE A 96 -5.52 2.75 -4.17
C ILE A 96 -4.93 4.13 -4.37
N CYS A 97 -5.05 5.01 -3.38
CA CYS A 97 -4.38 6.30 -3.39
C CYS A 97 -3.51 6.49 -2.16
N TRP A 98 -2.30 6.97 -2.39
CA TRP A 98 -1.33 7.36 -1.38
C TRP A 98 -1.26 8.89 -1.35
N ILE A 99 -1.58 9.47 -0.20
CA ILE A 99 -1.77 10.91 -0.03
C ILE A 99 -1.13 11.33 1.28
N VAL A 100 -0.38 12.43 1.25
CA VAL A 100 0.08 13.08 2.49
C VAL A 100 -0.95 14.14 2.90
N SER A 101 -1.45 14.03 4.13
CA SER A 101 -2.29 15.05 4.75
C SER A 101 -1.48 16.31 5.06
N LYS A 102 -1.93 17.47 4.59
CA LYS A 102 -1.21 18.75 4.78
C LYS A 102 -1.09 19.15 6.25
N ASP A 103 -2.19 19.04 6.98
CA ASP A 103 -2.27 19.55 8.36
C ASP A 103 -1.46 18.69 9.32
N LYS A 104 -1.51 17.36 9.12
CA LYS A 104 -0.92 16.39 10.05
C LYS A 104 0.41 15.80 9.55
N LYS A 105 0.79 16.04 8.29
CA LYS A 105 1.95 15.42 7.62
C LYS A 105 1.94 13.89 7.70
N ASN A 106 0.76 13.29 7.71
CA ASN A 106 0.60 11.83 7.76
C ASN A 106 0.46 11.30 6.34
N LEU A 107 1.17 10.21 6.04
CA LEU A 107 0.91 9.43 4.84
C LEU A 107 -0.32 8.55 5.10
N LEU A 108 -1.28 8.67 4.19
CA LEU A 108 -2.52 7.92 4.20
C LEU A 108 -2.56 7.03 2.96
N ARG A 109 -3.00 5.78 3.16
CA ARG A 109 -3.36 4.87 2.09
C ARG A 109 -4.89 4.74 2.08
N THR A 110 -5.51 5.09 0.96
CA THR A 110 -6.95 4.96 0.78
C THR A 110 -7.27 3.88 -0.22
N GLU A 111 -8.19 2.97 0.12
CA GLU A 111 -8.55 1.82 -0.70
C GLU A 111 -10.07 1.71 -0.89
N GLY A 112 -10.50 1.46 -2.12
CA GLY A 112 -11.91 1.23 -2.47
C GLY A 112 -12.06 0.90 -3.95
N ASN A 113 -13.27 0.63 -4.44
CA ASN A 113 -13.46 0.29 -5.86
C ASN A 113 -13.48 1.54 -6.77
N SER A 114 -14.36 2.50 -6.46
CA SER A 114 -14.70 3.59 -7.38
C SER A 114 -14.99 4.89 -6.63
N TYR A 115 -14.01 5.37 -5.87
CA TYR A 115 -14.11 6.64 -5.15
C TYR A 115 -13.37 7.76 -5.87
N LYS A 116 -13.68 8.99 -5.46
CA LYS A 116 -13.01 10.20 -5.92
C LYS A 116 -12.44 10.92 -4.71
N LEU A 117 -11.38 11.69 -4.96
CA LEU A 117 -10.80 12.58 -3.97
C LEU A 117 -11.25 14.01 -4.31
N PRO A 118 -11.75 14.80 -3.34
CA PRO A 118 -11.98 14.45 -1.94
C PRO A 118 -13.11 13.42 -1.74
N ILE A 119 -13.02 12.63 -0.67
CA ILE A 119 -13.96 11.55 -0.35
C ILE A 119 -15.29 12.15 0.12
N GLU A 120 -16.39 11.67 -0.45
CA GLU A 120 -17.76 12.06 -0.05
C GLU A 120 -18.31 11.09 1.01
N SER A 121 -19.24 11.55 1.86
CA SER A 121 -19.76 10.78 3.01
C SER A 121 -20.42 9.43 2.65
N GLU A 122 -20.88 9.27 1.41
CA GLU A 122 -21.54 8.05 0.94
C GLU A 122 -20.55 7.01 0.38
N GLN A 123 -19.29 7.40 0.16
CA GLN A 123 -18.28 6.54 -0.43
C GLN A 123 -17.67 5.63 0.64
N LYS A 124 -17.86 4.31 0.46
CA LYS A 124 -17.22 3.29 1.31
C LYS A 124 -15.76 3.11 0.90
N VAL A 125 -14.87 3.78 1.63
CA VAL A 125 -13.42 3.76 1.41
C VAL A 125 -12.73 3.44 2.73
N ALA A 126 -11.78 2.52 2.69
CA ALA A 126 -10.89 2.30 3.82
C ALA A 126 -9.75 3.32 3.78
N VAL A 127 -9.47 3.95 4.91
CA VAL A 127 -8.43 4.98 5.04
C VAL A 127 -7.51 4.58 6.17
N ASP A 128 -6.29 4.19 5.81
CA ASP A 128 -5.25 3.80 6.76
C ASP A 128 -4.22 4.89 6.91
N MET A 129 -3.93 5.26 8.16
CA MET A 129 -2.73 6.02 8.48
C MET A 129 -1.54 5.07 8.54
N VAL A 130 -0.63 5.21 7.58
CA VAL A 130 0.49 4.28 7.39
C VAL A 130 1.79 4.80 7.95
N MET A 131 2.04 6.11 7.86
CA MET A 131 3.22 6.76 8.45
C MET A 131 2.87 8.18 8.93
N ASP A 132 3.53 8.63 9.98
CA ASP A 132 3.45 9.98 10.54
C ASP A 132 4.71 10.80 10.21
N ASN A 133 4.66 12.11 10.47
CA ASN A 133 5.82 13.01 10.38
C ASN A 133 6.57 12.96 9.04
N MET A 134 5.84 12.96 7.93
CA MET A 134 6.41 12.97 6.59
C MET A 134 7.02 14.33 6.25
N GLU A 135 8.27 14.31 5.77
CA GLU A 135 8.94 15.46 5.16
C GLU A 135 8.85 15.42 3.64
N VAL A 136 9.06 14.24 3.05
CA VAL A 136 9.10 14.06 1.59
C VAL A 136 8.26 12.84 1.21
N PHE A 137 7.33 13.05 0.29
CA PHE A 137 6.72 11.99 -0.48
C PHE A 137 6.66 12.42 -1.94
N GLN A 138 7.54 11.83 -2.74
CA GLN A 138 7.69 12.15 -4.15
C GLN A 138 7.64 10.89 -4.98
N VAL A 139 6.87 10.97 -6.07
CA VAL A 139 6.73 9.86 -7.01
C VAL A 139 7.04 10.36 -8.42
N TYR A 140 7.96 9.66 -9.06
CA TYR A 140 8.38 9.93 -10.43
C TYR A 140 7.97 8.76 -11.30
N TYR A 141 7.12 9.01 -12.28
CA TYR A 141 6.72 8.01 -13.26
C TYR A 141 7.39 8.29 -14.60
N ASN A 142 8.08 7.28 -15.10
CA ASN A 142 8.43 7.11 -16.51
C ASN A 142 7.63 5.91 -17.02
N LYS A 143 7.25 5.87 -18.29
CA LYS A 143 6.29 4.91 -18.88
C LYS A 143 6.44 3.45 -18.44
N ILE A 144 7.65 3.03 -18.07
CA ILE A 144 8.01 1.65 -17.68
C ILE A 144 8.39 1.55 -16.19
N SER A 145 8.73 2.65 -15.53
CA SER A 145 9.29 2.66 -14.17
C SER A 145 8.72 3.76 -13.27
N VAL A 146 8.42 3.41 -12.03
CA VAL A 146 8.07 4.37 -10.97
C VAL A 146 9.20 4.41 -9.95
N LEU A 147 9.76 5.59 -9.70
CA LEU A 147 10.65 5.87 -8.58
C LEU A 147 9.84 6.53 -7.46
N VAL A 148 9.95 5.98 -6.25
CA VAL A 148 9.36 6.53 -5.05
C VAL A 148 10.47 7.00 -4.12
N VAL A 149 10.28 8.19 -3.52
CA VAL A 149 11.14 8.74 -2.47
C VAL A 149 10.29 9.09 -1.25
N LEU A 150 10.66 8.54 -0.11
CA LEU A 150 10.00 8.69 1.20
C LEU A 150 11.01 9.24 2.20
N LYS A 151 10.62 10.26 2.98
CA LYS A 151 11.43 10.77 4.09
C LYS A 151 10.55 11.17 5.26
N GLN A 152 10.89 10.70 6.45
CA GLN A 152 10.32 11.14 7.72
C GLN A 152 11.28 12.08 8.46
N VAL A 153 10.74 12.89 9.36
CA VAL A 153 11.54 13.80 10.21
C VAL A 153 12.58 13.01 11.00
N GLY A 154 13.85 13.42 10.89
CA GLY A 154 14.95 12.83 11.65
C GLY A 154 15.43 11.46 11.16
N LYS A 155 14.99 10.99 9.99
CA LYS A 155 15.41 9.72 9.38
C LYS A 155 16.06 9.92 8.01
N GLU A 156 16.85 8.93 7.60
CA GLU A 156 17.41 8.88 6.25
C GLU A 156 16.30 8.62 5.21
N PRO A 157 16.42 9.21 4.01
CA PRO A 157 15.44 9.01 2.95
C PRO A 157 15.52 7.58 2.40
N VAL A 158 14.36 6.95 2.24
CA VAL A 158 14.21 5.64 1.58
C VAL A 158 13.74 5.87 0.15
N SER A 159 14.38 5.21 -0.81
CA SER A 159 13.94 5.26 -2.20
C SER A 159 13.99 3.89 -2.84
N PHE A 160 13.06 3.63 -3.75
CA PHE A 160 12.99 2.38 -4.52
C PHE A 160 12.36 2.61 -5.88
N ILE A 161 12.71 1.74 -6.82
CA ILE A 161 12.21 1.77 -8.20
C ILE A 161 11.43 0.50 -8.48
N VAL A 162 10.24 0.66 -9.04
CA VAL A 162 9.43 -0.42 -9.60
C VAL A 162 9.50 -0.34 -11.12
N GLN A 163 9.85 -1.43 -11.78
CA GLN A 163 9.95 -1.52 -13.24
C GLN A 163 8.92 -2.50 -13.79
N GLY A 164 8.58 -2.36 -15.08
CA GLY A 164 7.68 -3.28 -15.78
C GLY A 164 6.20 -2.91 -15.69
N ILE A 165 5.90 -1.68 -15.28
CA ILE A 165 4.52 -1.18 -15.16
C ILE A 165 4.06 -0.77 -16.56
N ASN A 166 3.40 -1.67 -17.28
CA ASN A 166 2.91 -1.41 -18.63
C ASN A 166 1.41 -1.17 -18.62
N GLU A 167 0.96 -0.06 -19.20
CA GLU A 167 -0.45 0.11 -19.53
C GLU A 167 -0.88 -0.96 -20.55
N PRO A 168 -2.05 -1.60 -20.37
CA PRO A 168 -2.57 -2.54 -21.35
C PRO A 168 -2.75 -1.84 -22.71
N ILE A 169 -2.10 -2.39 -23.73
CA ILE A 169 -2.20 -1.89 -25.11
C ILE A 169 -3.68 -1.91 -25.51
N LYS A 170 -4.27 -0.72 -25.71
CA LYS A 170 -5.63 -0.60 -26.23
C LYS A 170 -5.67 -1.17 -27.65
N ILE A 171 -6.06 -2.45 -27.79
CA ILE A 171 -6.31 -3.06 -29.10
C ILE A 171 -7.48 -2.28 -29.72
N LYS A 172 -7.18 -1.42 -30.70
CA LYS A 172 -8.20 -0.73 -31.48
C LYS A 172 -9.06 -1.79 -32.16
N LYS A 173 -10.28 -2.01 -31.66
CA LYS A 173 -11.29 -2.84 -32.34
C LYS A 173 -11.45 -2.28 -33.75
N LYS A 174 -10.91 -3.00 -34.76
CA LYS A 174 -11.12 -2.68 -36.18
C LYS A 174 -12.63 -2.60 -36.38
N LYS A 175 -13.14 -1.39 -36.66
CA LYS A 175 -14.52 -1.21 -37.12
C LYS A 175 -14.66 -2.04 -38.39
N ILE A 176 -15.30 -3.21 -38.29
CA ILE A 176 -15.74 -3.96 -39.46
C ILE A 176 -16.71 -3.04 -40.19
N LYS A 177 -16.26 -2.42 -41.28
CA LYS A 177 -17.12 -1.68 -42.20
C LYS A 177 -18.13 -2.69 -42.75
N LYS A 178 -19.34 -2.72 -42.19
CA LYS A 178 -20.50 -3.39 -42.79
C LYS A 178 -20.69 -2.77 -44.18
N LYS A 179 -20.24 -3.46 -45.22
CA LYS A 179 -20.60 -3.15 -46.62
C LYS A 179 -22.12 -3.26 -46.70
N ARG A 180 -22.82 -2.12 -46.70
CA ARG A 180 -24.22 -2.04 -47.12
C ARG A 180 -24.28 -2.51 -48.57
N ARG A 181 -24.70 -3.77 -48.79
CA ARG A 181 -25.17 -4.24 -50.09
C ARG A 181 -26.53 -3.57 -50.36
N ASN A 182 -26.50 -2.39 -50.95
CA ASN A 182 -27.64 -1.87 -51.70
C ASN A 182 -27.65 -2.57 -53.07
N LYS A 183 -28.56 -3.51 -53.27
CA LYS A 183 -29.11 -3.79 -54.60
C LYS A 183 -30.56 -4.25 -54.46
N SER A 184 -31.42 -3.27 -54.73
CA SER A 184 -32.85 -3.39 -55.03
C SER A 184 -33.17 -4.58 -55.92
N ARG A 185 -34.13 -5.41 -55.51
CA ARG A 185 -34.96 -6.19 -56.43
C ARG A 185 -36.42 -5.94 -56.07
N LYS A 186 -37.10 -5.17 -56.94
CA LYS A 186 -38.57 -5.03 -56.95
C LYS A 186 -39.19 -6.43 -57.18
N PRO A 187 -40.26 -6.80 -56.47
CA PRO A 187 -41.08 -7.94 -56.84
C PRO A 187 -41.95 -7.58 -58.07
N PRO A 188 -42.14 -8.49 -59.03
CA PRO A 188 -43.04 -8.24 -60.17
C PRO A 188 -44.50 -8.35 -59.74
N SER A 189 -45.27 -7.31 -60.08
CA SER A 189 -46.72 -7.24 -59.93
C SER A 189 -47.43 -8.25 -60.83
N ARG A 190 -48.15 -9.21 -60.25
CA ARG A 190 -49.17 -10.00 -60.97
C ARG A 190 -50.47 -9.21 -61.03
N LYS A 191 -50.93 -8.92 -62.24
CA LYS A 191 -52.27 -8.38 -62.52
C LYS A 191 -53.33 -9.47 -62.28
N PRO A 192 -54.51 -9.15 -61.71
CA PRO A 192 -55.64 -10.07 -61.67
C PRO A 192 -56.41 -10.04 -63.00
N PRO A 193 -56.94 -11.18 -63.51
CA PRO A 193 -57.96 -11.17 -64.55
C PRO A 193 -59.36 -11.09 -63.91
N ILE A 194 -60.14 -10.09 -64.33
CA ILE A 194 -61.59 -10.01 -64.13
C ILE A 194 -62.23 -10.22 -65.49
N THR A 195 -63.23 -11.11 -65.55
CA THR A 195 -64.55 -11.02 -66.24
C THR A 195 -65.00 -12.45 -66.60
N LYS A 196 -66.24 -12.92 -66.42
CA LYS A 196 -67.54 -12.46 -65.89
C LYS A 196 -68.45 -13.73 -65.82
N PRO A 197 -69.51 -13.76 -64.98
CA PRO A 197 -70.55 -14.82 -64.95
C PRO A 197 -71.78 -14.39 -65.81
N PRO A 198 -73.01 -14.97 -65.74
CA PRO A 198 -73.55 -16.27 -65.28
C PRO A 198 -74.53 -16.95 -66.31
N SER A 199 -75.08 -18.14 -65.99
CA SER A 199 -76.51 -18.58 -66.12
C SER A 199 -76.62 -20.11 -66.35
N SER A 200 -77.00 -20.90 -65.34
CA SER A 200 -78.36 -21.45 -65.11
C SER A 200 -78.88 -22.45 -66.16
N LYS A 201 -78.96 -23.73 -65.78
CA LYS A 201 -80.18 -24.54 -65.67
C LYS A 201 -79.86 -25.83 -64.93
#